data_AF-A0A9D8P0A7-F1
#
_entry.id   AF-A0A9D8P0A7-F1
#
_cell.length_a   1.000
_cell.length_b   1.000
_cell.length_c   1.000
_cell.angle_alpha   90.00
_cell.angle_beta   90.00
_cell.angle_gamma   90.00
#
_symmetry.space_group_name_H-M   'P 1'
#
loop_
_entity.id
_entity.type
_entity.pdbx_description
1 polymer ?
#
loop_
_entity_poly.entity_id
_entity_poly.type
_entity_poly.pdbx_seq_one_letter_code
_entity_poly.pdbx_strand_id
1 'polypeptide(L)' 'MKKLIDHPESLLEDSLRGFALAHTDLLILNEHPHFIRRRHPGQAGKVAVISGGGAG' A
#
# COMPACT_ATOMS: atom_id res chain seq x y z
N MET A 1 5.09 -11.70 24.17
CA MET A 1 4.84 -10.98 22.89
C MET A 1 3.52 -11.44 22.31
N LYS A 2 2.64 -10.53 21.85
CA LYS A 2 1.32 -10.88 21.24
C LYS A 2 1.20 -10.49 19.76
N LYS A 3 2.15 -9.74 19.20
CA LYS A 3 2.11 -9.24 17.82
C LYS A 3 3.05 -10.06 16.92
N LEU A 4 2.61 -10.34 15.70
CA LEU A 4 3.39 -10.99 14.65
C LEU A 4 4.11 -9.91 13.83
N ILE A 5 5.26 -9.46 14.31
CA ILE A 5 6.07 -8.43 13.67
C ILE A 5 7.55 -8.76 13.90
N ASP A 6 8.40 -8.42 12.94
CA ASP A 6 9.86 -8.58 13.10
C ASP A 6 10.43 -7.42 13.93
N HIS A 7 10.34 -6.19 13.42
CA HIS A 7 10.78 -4.97 14.11
C HIS A 7 9.70 -3.89 14.12
N PRO A 8 9.51 -3.13 15.22
CA PRO A 8 8.55 -2.03 15.26
C PRO A 8 8.82 -0.94 14.22
N GLU A 9 10.09 -0.67 13.91
CA GLU A 9 10.47 0.36 12.94
C GLU A 9 10.14 -0.04 11.49
N SER A 10 10.20 -1.34 11.17
CA SER A 10 9.95 -1.85 9.81
C SER A 10 8.48 -2.22 9.55
N LEU A 11 7.65 -2.28 10.61
CA LEU A 11 6.27 -2.77 10.55
C LEU A 11 5.47 -2.18 9.39
N LEU A 12 5.53 -0.86 9.19
CA LEU A 12 4.80 -0.19 8.12
C LEU A 12 5.27 -0.67 6.75
N GLU A 13 6.58 -0.69 6.52
CA GLU A 13 7.16 -1.07 5.24
C GLU A 13 6.89 -2.54 4.92
N ASP A 14 7.09 -3.44 5.88
CA ASP A 14 6.87 -4.87 5.71
C ASP A 14 5.40 -5.15 5.41
N SER A 15 4.48 -4.45 6.09
CA SER A 15 3.04 -4.57 5.83
C SER A 15 2.67 -4.09 4.42
N LEU A 16 3.20 -2.94 3.98
CA LEU A 16 2.92 -2.39 2.66
C LEU A 16 3.51 -3.26 1.54
N ARG A 17 4.75 -3.74 1.70
CA ARG A 17 5.41 -4.65 0.76
C ARG A 17 4.64 -5.96 0.65
N GLY A 18 4.28 -6.57 1.78
CA GLY A 18 3.49 -7.79 1.82
C GLY A 18 2.12 -7.63 1.14
N PHE A 19 1.42 -6.52 1.40
CA PHE A 19 0.14 -6.22 0.76
C PHE A 19 0.25 -6.04 -0.75
N ALA A 20 1.30 -5.36 -1.23
CA ALA A 20 1.55 -5.19 -2.66
C ALA A 20 1.93 -6.51 -3.35
N LEU A 21 2.71 -7.38 -2.68
CA LEU A 21 3.06 -8.71 -3.18
C LEU A 21 1.85 -9.64 -3.24
N ALA A 22 0.93 -9.55 -2.29
CA ALA A 22 -0.29 -10.34 -2.29
C ALA A 22 -1.28 -9.97 -3.42
N HIS A 23 -1.21 -8.73 -3.92
CA HIS A 23 -2.14 -8.19 -4.92
C HIS A 23 -1.39 -7.57 -6.10
N THR A 24 -0.37 -8.28 -6.60
CA THR A 24 0.48 -7.75 -7.68
C THR A 24 -0.31 -7.45 -8.95
N ASP A 25 -1.42 -8.12 -9.23
CA ASP A 25 -2.30 -7.86 -10.36
C ASP A 25 -3.04 -6.51 -10.23
N LEU A 26 -3.35 -6.07 -9.01
CA LEU A 26 -4.16 -4.88 -8.75
C LEU A 26 -3.36 -3.66 -8.35
N LEU A 27 -2.23 -3.82 -7.66
CA LEU A 27 -1.59 -2.73 -6.92
C LEU A 27 -0.16 -2.42 -7.40
N ILE A 28 0.21 -1.15 -7.23
CA ILE A 28 1.57 -0.67 -7.30
C ILE A 28 1.84 0.15 -6.02
N LEU A 29 2.86 -0.26 -5.27
CA LEU A 29 3.36 0.45 -4.11
C LEU A 29 4.41 1.47 -4.56
N ASN A 30 4.30 2.70 -4.05
CA ASN A 30 5.40 3.66 -4.04
C ASN A 30 5.95 3.72 -2.62
N GLU A 31 7.24 3.42 -2.44
CA GLU A 31 7.83 3.37 -1.11
C GLU A 31 8.14 4.76 -0.56
N HIS A 32 8.50 5.73 -1.41
CA HIS A 32 8.91 7.06 -0.96
C HIS A 32 8.35 8.15 -1.89
N PRO A 33 7.32 8.93 -1.47
CA PRO A 33 6.53 8.80 -0.23
C PRO A 33 5.61 7.56 -0.26
N HIS A 34 5.18 7.07 0.91
CA HIS A 34 4.26 5.92 0.96
C HIS A 34 2.89 6.25 0.35
N PHE A 35 2.56 5.56 -0.74
CA PHE A 35 1.19 5.45 -1.22
C PHE A 35 1.02 4.18 -2.05
N ILE A 36 -0.21 3.71 -2.15
CA ILE A 36 -0.60 2.63 -3.05
C ILE A 36 -1.55 3.19 -4.09
N ARG A 37 -1.37 2.76 -5.33
CA ARG A 37 -2.32 3.03 -6.41
C ARG A 37 -2.70 1.74 -7.12
N ARG A 38 -3.83 1.77 -7.81
CA ARG A 38 -4.17 0.72 -8.77
C ARG A 38 -3.11 0.62 -9.87
N ARG A 39 -2.83 -0.60 -10.31
CA ARG A 39 -1.92 -0.92 -11.42
C ARG A 39 -2.44 -0.35 -12.72
N HIS A 40 -3.70 -0.66 -13.02
CA HIS A 40 -4.38 -0.23 -14.23
C HIS A 40 -5.13 1.09 -13.98
N PRO A 41 -4.76 2.20 -14.64
CA PRO A 41 -5.51 3.43 -14.58
C PRO A 41 -6.95 3.21 -15.04
N GLY A 42 -7.85 4.05 -14.54
CA GLY A 42 -9.25 3.99 -14.93
C GLY A 42 -9.45 4.62 -16.29
N GLN A 43 -10.68 4.53 -16.77
CA GLN A 43 -11.06 5.16 -18.03
C GLN A 43 -10.70 6.65 -18.04
N ALA A 44 -10.15 7.09 -19.17
CA ALA A 44 -9.87 8.50 -19.40
C ALA A 44 -11.14 9.35 -19.22
N GLY A 45 -10.98 10.56 -18.68
CA GLY A 45 -12.09 11.47 -18.39
C GLY A 45 -12.90 11.13 -17.14
N LYS A 46 -12.56 10.08 -16.39
CA LYS A 46 -13.15 9.81 -15.06
C LYS A 46 -12.36 10.51 -13.95
N VAL A 47 -13.08 11.02 -12.97
CA VAL A 47 -12.50 11.65 -11.77
C VAL A 47 -11.82 10.57 -10.91
N ALA A 48 -10.58 10.81 -10.50
CA ALA A 48 -9.86 9.95 -9.58
C ALA A 48 -10.29 10.19 -8.13
N VAL A 49 -10.45 9.12 -7.35
CA VAL A 49 -10.74 9.19 -5.92
C VAL A 49 -9.48 8.80 -5.16
N ILE A 50 -9.10 9.62 -4.19
CA ILE A 50 -7.91 9.44 -3.36
C ILE A 50 -8.35 9.56 -1.89
N SER A 51 -7.80 8.70 -1.04
CA SER A 51 -8.00 8.72 0.41
C SER A 51 -6.70 8.31 1.10
N GLY A 52 -6.63 8.51 2.41
CA GLY A 52 -5.46 8.19 3.23
C GLY A 52 -5.65 8.51 4.71
N GLY A 53 -4.71 8.07 5.54
CA GLY A 53 -4.70 8.22 6.99
C GLY A 53 -3.49 7.57 7.65
N GLY A 54 -3.47 7.53 8.98
CA GLY A 54 -2.46 6.79 9.75
C GLY A 54 -2.69 5.28 9.65
N ALA A 55 -1.61 4.50 9.79
CA ALA A 55 -1.69 3.04 9.82
C ALA A 55 -2.07 2.53 11.23
N GLY A 56 -2.97 1.54 11.28
CA GLY A 56 -3.49 0.94 12.52
C GLY A 56 -4.63 1.73 13.15
#